data_AF-A0A973UNB3-F1
#
_entry.id   AF-A0A973UNB3-F1
#
_cell.length_a   1.000
_cell.length_b   1.000
_cell.length_c   1.000
_cell.angle_alpha   90.00
_cell.angle_beta   90.00
_cell.angle_gamma   90.00
#
_symmetry.space_group_name_H-M   'P 1'
#
loop_
_entity.id
_entity.type
_entity.pdbx_description
1 polymer ?
#
loop_
_entity_poly.entity_id
_entity_poly.type
_entity_poly.pdbx_seq_one_letter_code
_entity_poly.pdbx_strand_id
1 'polypeptide(L)'
;MVYSLAATTLTVAAPLGCEASTAEGAEEAADGARPSSEVVATGTDEEMLVLEVTTANRIVVRLPRVEVGQGVTTAVAMMIAEELDARLADVDIPLADARGKGNQFTGGSNSVSSLYGPARQLAATARAKLVTAAARRWHVPARKLRTRGTRVFAPDGRTATFGSLSRSAARITRPAVPTTPKPASQHRVIGRPTTRIDARDIVTGKAKYTGDLAVAGAKPTVVARPPTLGGKVVSVDSAAARAMPGVHAVVRIDGGVAVVAETFHHAFQARDALKIKWAPGPLANLSDTQIRSRLRAAVPKLGTPPSGSAQTEAEFEFAFVSHAPMEVLTAVADVRDGRAEIWFSSQTPQSARDDIAATIGLPASKIRVHVLRGGGSFGRRLNYDAAIEAALISKKARRPVKLMWSRADDVRHGRMRPASHHRIRASHAQGRVVAFAHATASV
;
A
#
# COMPACT_ATOMS: atom_id res chain seq x y z
N MET A 1 -6.13 35.05 -17.52
CA MET A 1 -6.80 35.20 -16.22
C MET A 1 -6.33 34.10 -15.30
N VAL A 2 -5.56 34.46 -14.28
CA VAL A 2 -5.09 33.57 -13.21
C VAL A 2 -5.84 33.99 -11.96
N TYR A 3 -6.50 33.06 -11.28
CA TYR A 3 -7.02 33.30 -9.93
C TYR A 3 -6.24 32.44 -8.95
N SER A 4 -5.38 33.10 -8.17
CA SER A 4 -4.89 32.60 -6.89
C SER A 4 -5.73 33.25 -5.80
N LEU A 5 -6.36 32.44 -4.94
CA LEU A 5 -6.97 32.90 -3.69
C LEU A 5 -6.04 32.46 -2.56
N ALA A 6 -5.21 33.40 -2.10
CA ALA A 6 -4.47 33.29 -0.86
C ALA A 6 -5.29 33.95 0.26
N ALA A 7 -5.51 33.24 1.36
CA ALA A 7 -5.90 33.84 2.62
C ALA A 7 -4.75 33.61 3.62
N THR A 8 -4.05 34.69 3.96
CA THR A 8 -3.03 34.73 4.99
C THR A 8 -3.68 34.80 6.37
N THR A 9 -3.26 33.91 7.28
CA THR A 9 -3.41 34.14 8.72
C THR A 9 -2.04 33.92 9.36
N LEU A 10 -1.50 35.02 9.89
CA LEU A 10 -0.29 35.03 10.70
C LEU A 10 -0.69 34.81 12.16
N THR A 11 -0.07 33.83 12.82
CA THR A 11 -0.16 33.69 14.27
C THR A 11 1.24 33.40 14.79
N VAL A 12 1.74 34.32 15.62
CA VAL A 12 3.03 34.22 16.30
C VAL A 12 2.76 33.90 17.76
N ALA A 13 3.43 32.88 18.29
CA ALA A 13 3.56 32.65 19.74
C ALA A 13 4.95 32.09 20.03
N ALA A 14 5.64 32.71 20.99
CA ALA A 14 6.97 32.36 21.50
C ALA A 14 6.92 32.34 23.05
N PRO A 15 7.93 31.80 23.75
CA PRO A 15 7.78 30.68 24.69
C PRO A 15 7.64 31.12 26.16
N LEU A 16 7.20 30.19 27.02
CA LEU A 16 7.49 30.24 28.45
C LEU A 16 8.15 28.90 28.85
N GLY A 17 9.46 28.97 29.19
CA GLY A 17 10.20 27.92 29.92
C GLY A 17 9.67 27.81 31.36
N CYS A 18 10.08 26.90 32.24
CA CYS A 18 11.15 25.90 32.39
C CYS A 18 10.48 24.74 33.21
N GLU A 19 10.98 23.54 33.45
CA GLU A 19 12.33 23.01 33.68
C GLU A 19 12.20 21.47 33.76
N ALA A 20 13.26 20.74 33.46
CA ALA A 20 13.34 19.28 33.54
C ALA A 20 13.92 18.80 34.87
N SER A 21 13.58 17.58 35.31
CA SER A 21 14.34 16.64 36.19
C SER A 21 13.35 15.58 36.73
N THR A 22 13.62 14.30 36.98
CA THR A 22 14.80 13.42 36.90
C THR A 22 14.32 11.97 36.79
N ALA A 23 15.23 11.10 36.36
CA ALA A 23 15.10 9.66 36.24
C ALA A 23 14.83 8.93 37.56
N GLU A 24 14.14 7.78 37.48
CA GLU A 24 14.24 6.70 38.48
C GLU A 24 14.26 5.33 37.79
N GLY A 25 15.38 4.63 37.96
CA GLY A 25 15.50 3.18 38.16
C GLY A 25 15.09 2.24 37.03
N ALA A 26 16.04 1.93 36.14
CA ALA A 26 16.05 0.63 35.46
C ALA A 26 16.77 -0.39 36.36
N GLU A 27 16.13 -1.51 36.68
CA GLU A 27 16.80 -2.68 37.29
C GLU A 27 17.43 -3.57 36.21
N GLU A 28 18.58 -4.14 36.56
CA GLU A 28 19.44 -4.97 35.71
C GLU A 28 18.80 -6.30 35.28
N ALA A 29 19.17 -6.72 34.07
CA ALA A 29 18.83 -8.02 33.51
C ALA A 29 19.93 -9.05 33.85
N ALA A 30 19.53 -10.18 34.41
CA ALA A 30 20.36 -11.38 34.47
C ALA A 30 20.12 -12.28 33.23
N ASP A 31 21.16 -13.05 32.93
CA ASP A 31 21.61 -13.60 31.65
C ASP A 31 20.81 -14.81 31.10
N GLY A 32 20.91 -14.99 29.78
CA GLY A 32 21.06 -16.31 29.14
C GLY A 32 19.84 -17.18 28.81
N ALA A 33 19.04 -16.81 27.80
CA ALA A 33 18.39 -17.79 26.89
C ALA A 33 17.73 -17.08 25.67
N ARG A 34 17.82 -17.70 24.48
CA ARG A 34 17.21 -17.22 23.21
C ARG A 34 15.73 -16.83 23.39
N PRO A 35 15.27 -15.68 22.85
CA PRO A 35 13.98 -15.12 23.21
C PRO A 35 12.81 -15.91 22.61
N SER A 36 12.05 -16.59 23.48
CA SER A 36 10.63 -16.85 23.24
C SER A 36 9.89 -15.51 23.10
N SER A 37 9.04 -15.35 22.08
CA SER A 37 8.37 -14.08 21.73
C SER A 37 7.90 -13.27 22.95
N GLU A 38 8.61 -12.19 23.26
CA GLU A 38 8.42 -11.37 24.47
C GLU A 38 7.28 -10.34 24.32
N VAL A 39 6.30 -10.62 23.46
CA VAL A 39 5.35 -9.63 22.93
C VAL A 39 3.91 -10.10 23.15
N VAL A 40 3.01 -9.16 23.44
CA VAL A 40 1.56 -9.36 23.34
C VAL A 40 1.20 -9.67 21.89
N ALA A 41 1.43 -10.91 21.47
CA ALA A 41 0.90 -11.44 20.25
C ALA A 41 -0.51 -11.96 20.55
N THR A 42 -1.48 -11.61 19.70
CA THR A 42 -2.75 -12.35 19.64
C THR A 42 -2.75 -13.30 18.44
N GLY A 43 -1.60 -13.51 17.80
CA GLY A 43 -1.47 -14.24 16.54
C GLY A 43 -0.06 -14.55 16.07
N THR A 44 0.06 -15.35 14.99
CA THR A 44 1.31 -15.66 14.26
C THR A 44 1.50 -14.75 13.04
N ASP A 45 2.67 -14.76 12.39
CA ASP A 45 2.89 -14.06 11.10
C ASP A 45 1.95 -14.54 9.96
N GLU A 46 1.31 -15.70 10.15
CA GLU A 46 0.26 -16.22 9.27
C GLU A 46 -1.09 -15.52 9.48
N GLU A 47 -1.25 -14.76 10.57
CA GLU A 47 -2.47 -14.00 10.88
C GLU A 47 -2.40 -12.58 10.34
N MET A 48 -3.53 -12.12 9.78
CA MET A 48 -3.66 -10.86 9.06
C MET A 48 -3.12 -9.61 9.79
N LEU A 49 -3.34 -9.50 11.10
CA LEU A 49 -2.89 -8.36 11.90
C LEU A 49 -2.14 -8.84 13.13
N VAL A 50 -0.95 -8.29 13.34
CA VAL A 50 -0.14 -8.54 14.54
C VAL A 50 0.07 -7.20 15.22
N LEU A 51 -0.28 -7.13 16.51
CA LEU A 51 -0.04 -5.98 17.37
C LEU A 51 1.15 -6.27 18.27
N GLU A 52 2.04 -5.30 18.38
CA GLU A 52 3.19 -5.32 19.27
C GLU A 52 3.13 -4.10 20.18
N VAL A 53 3.39 -4.31 21.48
CA VAL A 53 3.64 -3.21 22.42
C VAL A 53 5.11 -3.28 22.80
N THR A 54 5.89 -2.31 22.35
CA THR A 54 7.34 -2.27 22.58
C THR A 54 7.65 -1.84 24.02
N THR A 55 8.84 -2.18 24.52
CA THR A 55 9.32 -1.69 25.82
C THR A 55 9.47 -0.18 25.86
N ALA A 56 9.70 0.47 24.71
CA ALA A 56 9.68 1.92 24.53
C ALA A 56 8.25 2.52 24.52
N ASN A 57 7.24 1.74 24.89
CA ASN A 57 5.83 2.14 24.99
C ASN A 57 5.21 2.60 23.67
N ARG A 58 5.65 2.02 22.55
CA ARG A 58 5.02 2.18 21.23
C ARG A 58 4.08 1.01 20.95
N ILE A 59 2.99 1.28 20.24
CA ILE A 59 2.06 0.25 19.75
C ILE A 59 2.27 0.13 18.25
N VAL A 60 2.74 -1.02 17.78
CA VAL A 60 3.06 -1.24 16.36
C VAL A 60 2.10 -2.26 15.78
N VAL A 61 1.45 -1.94 14.67
CA VAL A 61 0.60 -2.89 13.92
C VAL A 61 1.02 -2.91 12.45
N ARG A 62 1.59 -4.03 12.00
CA ARG A 62 1.99 -4.21 10.60
C ARG A 62 0.75 -4.40 9.71
N LEU A 63 0.47 -3.41 8.87
CA LEU A 63 -0.73 -3.36 8.06
C LEU A 63 -0.62 -4.22 6.79
N PRO A 64 -1.48 -5.24 6.59
CA PRO A 64 -1.53 -6.04 5.36
C PRO A 64 -2.29 -5.30 4.23
N ARG A 65 -2.05 -4.00 4.07
CA ARG A 65 -2.63 -3.13 3.04
C ARG A 65 -1.55 -2.15 2.60
N VAL A 66 -1.77 -1.50 1.47
CA VAL A 66 -0.90 -0.42 1.00
C VAL A 66 -1.52 0.95 1.27
N GLU A 67 -0.70 1.90 1.70
CA GLU A 67 -1.07 3.32 1.78
C GLU A 67 -0.76 4.00 0.46
N VAL A 68 -1.78 4.41 -0.29
CA VAL A 68 -1.62 5.12 -1.58
C VAL A 68 -2.29 6.49 -1.59
N GLY A 69 -2.57 7.05 -0.40
CA GLY A 69 -3.20 8.36 -0.24
C GLY A 69 -4.58 8.32 0.42
N GLN A 70 -5.17 7.14 0.64
CA GLN A 70 -6.51 7.03 1.23
C GLN A 70 -6.58 7.18 2.76
N GLY A 71 -5.44 7.14 3.48
CA GLY A 71 -5.42 7.32 4.94
C GLY A 71 -5.77 6.06 5.74
N VAL A 72 -5.59 4.86 5.16
CA VAL A 72 -5.87 3.58 5.83
C VAL A 72 -5.01 3.37 7.07
N THR A 73 -3.76 3.86 7.03
CA THR A 73 -2.84 3.82 8.18
C THR A 73 -3.40 4.62 9.35
N THR A 74 -3.96 5.80 9.10
CA THR A 74 -4.64 6.62 10.13
C THR A 74 -5.89 5.92 10.65
N ALA A 75 -6.74 5.41 9.76
CA ALA A 75 -7.97 4.73 10.16
C ALA A 75 -7.70 3.52 11.06
N VAL A 76 -6.72 2.68 10.73
CA VAL A 76 -6.33 1.54 11.58
C VAL A 76 -5.70 2.03 12.89
N ALA A 77 -4.83 3.04 12.87
CA ALA A 77 -4.28 3.62 14.10
C ALA A 77 -5.38 4.11 15.06
N MET A 78 -6.43 4.73 14.54
CA MET A 78 -7.60 5.16 15.33
C MET A 78 -8.33 3.97 15.96
N MET A 79 -8.53 2.87 15.20
CA MET A 79 -9.17 1.65 15.73
C MET A 79 -8.36 1.04 16.87
N ILE A 80 -7.03 0.98 16.72
CA ILE A 80 -6.12 0.47 17.74
C ILE A 80 -6.09 1.38 18.97
N ALA A 81 -5.98 2.69 18.76
CA ALA A 81 -5.93 3.68 19.83
C ALA A 81 -7.23 3.72 20.65
N GLU A 82 -8.38 3.67 19.98
CA GLU A 82 -9.69 3.60 20.61
C GLU A 82 -9.77 2.43 21.59
N GLU A 83 -9.46 1.22 21.11
CA GLU A 83 -9.60 0.04 21.93
C GLU A 83 -8.58 -0.02 23.05
N LEU A 84 -7.36 0.46 22.85
CA LEU A 84 -6.35 0.46 23.90
C LEU A 84 -6.48 1.62 24.89
N ASP A 85 -7.32 2.62 24.63
CA ASP A 85 -7.23 3.96 25.24
C ASP A 85 -5.83 4.56 25.13
N ALA A 86 -5.16 4.31 23.99
CA ALA A 86 -3.82 4.82 23.71
C ALA A 86 -3.88 6.24 23.15
N ARG A 87 -2.78 6.98 23.27
CA ARG A 87 -2.61 8.21 22.47
C ARG A 87 -2.42 7.81 21.03
N LEU A 88 -3.10 8.46 20.09
CA LEU A 88 -2.94 8.17 18.66
C LEU A 88 -1.47 8.33 18.21
N ALA A 89 -0.76 9.31 18.79
CA ALA A 89 0.66 9.54 18.54
C ALA A 89 1.58 8.40 19.01
N ASP A 90 1.08 7.46 19.81
CA ASP A 90 1.83 6.26 20.27
C ASP A 90 1.65 5.05 19.36
N VAL A 91 0.85 5.16 18.31
CA VAL A 91 0.49 4.06 17.42
C VAL A 91 1.18 4.19 16.07
N ASP A 92 2.02 3.21 15.73
CA ASP A 92 2.74 3.11 14.47
C ASP A 92 2.12 2.02 13.59
N ILE A 93 1.82 2.36 12.33
CA ILE A 93 1.19 1.45 11.36
C ILE A 93 2.11 1.25 10.14
N PRO A 94 3.26 0.56 10.31
CA PRO A 94 4.11 0.22 9.16
C PRO A 94 3.38 -0.73 8.21
N LEU A 95 3.68 -0.63 6.92
CA LEU A 95 3.13 -1.56 5.93
C LEU A 95 3.84 -2.91 6.04
N ALA A 96 3.09 -4.00 5.91
CA ALA A 96 3.67 -5.34 5.90
C ALA A 96 4.28 -5.67 4.53
N ASP A 97 5.42 -6.36 4.53
CA ASP A 97 5.96 -7.06 3.36
C ASP A 97 4.93 -8.07 2.80
N ALA A 98 5.12 -8.55 1.56
CA ALA A 98 4.26 -9.58 0.98
C ALA A 98 4.29 -10.86 1.81
N ARG A 99 3.11 -11.33 2.23
CA ARG A 99 2.97 -12.50 3.12
C ARG A 99 2.75 -13.81 2.35
N GLY A 100 3.06 -14.94 3.00
CA GLY A 100 2.79 -16.27 2.46
C GLY A 100 1.30 -16.64 2.41
N LYS A 101 0.53 -16.16 3.40
CA LYS A 101 -0.88 -16.49 3.61
C LYS A 101 -1.68 -15.23 3.95
N GLY A 102 -3.01 -15.37 3.97
CA GLY A 102 -3.93 -14.28 4.26
C GLY A 102 -4.22 -13.40 3.05
N ASN A 103 -5.06 -12.40 3.25
CA ASN A 103 -5.50 -11.46 2.21
C ASN A 103 -4.73 -10.15 2.32
N GLN A 104 -3.82 -9.83 1.40
CA GLN A 104 -3.11 -8.54 1.39
C GLN A 104 -3.62 -7.56 0.31
N PHE A 105 -4.83 -7.78 -0.19
CA PHE A 105 -5.45 -6.98 -1.25
C PHE A 105 -5.92 -5.61 -0.74
N THR A 106 -5.61 -4.55 -1.47
CA THR A 106 -6.16 -3.20 -1.24
C THR A 106 -6.95 -2.78 -2.48
N GLY A 107 -8.27 -2.73 -2.41
CA GLY A 107 -9.12 -2.35 -3.56
C GLY A 107 -10.60 -2.38 -3.20
N GLY A 108 -11.47 -1.93 -4.10
CA GLY A 108 -12.92 -1.95 -3.91
C GLY A 108 -13.44 -1.24 -2.65
N SER A 109 -12.69 -0.25 -2.15
CA SER A 109 -13.00 0.48 -0.91
C SER A 109 -13.21 -0.40 0.32
N ASN A 110 -12.59 -1.59 0.36
CA ASN A 110 -12.87 -2.61 1.37
C ASN A 110 -12.02 -2.53 2.64
N SER A 111 -10.95 -1.74 2.66
CA SER A 111 -9.89 -1.94 3.66
C SER A 111 -10.34 -1.55 5.06
N VAL A 112 -11.04 -0.42 5.20
CA VAL A 112 -11.59 0.02 6.49
C VAL A 112 -12.69 -0.93 6.96
N SER A 113 -13.64 -1.30 6.10
CA SER A 113 -14.76 -2.18 6.48
C SER A 113 -14.29 -3.59 6.86
N SER A 114 -13.35 -4.17 6.10
CA SER A 114 -12.81 -5.51 6.39
C SER A 114 -11.90 -5.56 7.61
N LEU A 115 -11.20 -4.48 7.94
CA LEU A 115 -10.29 -4.44 9.10
C LEU A 115 -10.96 -3.92 10.37
N TYR A 116 -12.13 -3.29 10.29
CA TYR A 116 -12.80 -2.66 11.44
C TYR A 116 -13.02 -3.63 12.61
N GLY A 117 -13.61 -4.79 12.36
CA GLY A 117 -13.81 -5.81 13.39
C GLY A 117 -12.48 -6.41 13.90
N PRO A 118 -11.67 -7.02 13.01
CA PRO A 118 -10.43 -7.68 13.41
C PRO A 118 -9.43 -6.78 14.15
N ALA A 119 -9.18 -5.55 13.68
CA ALA A 119 -8.24 -4.63 14.33
C ALA A 119 -8.71 -4.26 15.74
N ARG A 120 -10.02 -4.06 15.93
CA ARG A 120 -10.58 -3.72 17.24
C ARG A 120 -10.55 -4.92 18.19
N GLN A 121 -10.86 -6.12 17.70
CA GLN A 121 -10.78 -7.36 18.49
C GLN A 121 -9.34 -7.63 18.97
N LEU A 122 -8.37 -7.44 18.08
CA LEU A 122 -6.94 -7.51 18.36
C LEU A 122 -6.55 -6.54 19.49
N ALA A 123 -6.89 -5.27 19.36
CA ALA A 123 -6.54 -4.24 20.33
C ALA A 123 -7.28 -4.41 21.68
N ALA A 124 -8.54 -4.85 21.68
CA ALA A 124 -9.27 -5.15 22.91
C ALA A 124 -8.68 -6.35 23.67
N THR A 125 -8.19 -7.37 22.95
CA THR A 125 -7.47 -8.49 23.54
C THR A 125 -6.14 -8.04 24.14
N ALA A 126 -5.40 -7.18 23.45
CA ALA A 126 -4.16 -6.61 23.97
C ALA A 126 -4.39 -5.75 25.22
N ARG A 127 -5.43 -4.90 25.23
CA ARG A 127 -5.88 -4.14 26.42
C ARG A 127 -6.12 -5.07 27.60
N ALA A 128 -6.87 -6.15 27.39
CA ALA A 128 -7.22 -7.10 28.44
C ALA A 128 -5.99 -7.79 29.04
N LYS A 129 -5.02 -8.19 28.20
CA LYS A 129 -3.74 -8.74 28.66
C LYS A 129 -2.93 -7.71 29.46
N LEU A 130 -2.80 -6.47 28.99
CA LEU A 130 -2.09 -5.40 29.69
C LEU A 130 -2.70 -5.10 31.08
N VAL A 131 -4.03 -4.97 31.15
CA VAL A 131 -4.77 -4.78 32.41
C VAL A 131 -4.57 -5.96 33.35
N THR A 132 -4.60 -7.18 32.84
CA THR A 132 -4.37 -8.39 33.65
C THR A 132 -2.93 -8.46 34.18
N ALA A 133 -1.94 -8.05 33.39
CA ALA A 133 -0.55 -7.98 33.82
C ALA A 133 -0.36 -6.96 34.95
N ALA A 134 -0.96 -5.78 34.84
CA ALA A 134 -0.95 -4.78 35.90
C ALA A 134 -1.65 -5.27 37.17
N ALA A 135 -2.81 -5.91 37.02
CA ALA A 135 -3.57 -6.50 38.13
C ALA A 135 -2.74 -7.51 38.93
N ARG A 136 -2.02 -8.40 38.23
CA ARG A 136 -1.11 -9.37 38.84
C ARG A 136 0.07 -8.68 39.53
N ARG A 137 0.70 -7.70 38.87
CA ARG A 137 1.84 -6.95 39.43
C ARG A 137 1.48 -6.18 40.71
N TRP A 138 0.26 -5.66 40.78
CA TRP A 138 -0.17 -4.79 41.88
C TRP A 138 -1.01 -5.48 42.94
N HIS A 139 -1.37 -6.75 42.72
CA HIS A 139 -2.33 -7.51 43.53
C HIS A 139 -3.67 -6.77 43.70
N VAL A 140 -4.18 -6.17 42.61
CA VAL A 140 -5.46 -5.44 42.56
C VAL A 140 -6.42 -6.15 41.61
N PRO A 141 -7.73 -6.26 41.92
CA PRO A 141 -8.71 -6.82 40.99
C PRO A 141 -8.71 -6.07 39.64
N ALA A 142 -8.54 -6.81 38.54
CA ALA A 142 -8.40 -6.24 37.19
C ALA A 142 -9.56 -5.30 36.79
N ARG A 143 -10.78 -5.60 37.24
CA ARG A 143 -11.98 -4.76 37.03
C ARG A 143 -11.91 -3.36 37.66
N LYS A 144 -11.01 -3.13 38.62
CA LYS A 144 -10.78 -1.83 39.26
C LYS A 144 -9.74 -0.99 38.50
N LEU A 145 -9.02 -1.57 37.55
CA LEU A 145 -8.00 -0.88 36.76
C LEU A 145 -8.62 -0.23 35.53
N ARG A 146 -8.05 0.90 35.10
CA ARG A 146 -8.47 1.63 33.90
C ARG A 146 -7.29 1.89 32.98
N THR A 147 -7.56 1.96 31.67
CA THR A 147 -6.58 2.35 30.65
C THR A 147 -6.81 3.78 30.20
N ARG A 148 -5.73 4.55 30.03
CA ARG A 148 -5.76 5.89 29.45
C ARG A 148 -4.38 6.32 29.00
N GLY A 149 -4.26 6.99 27.86
CA GLY A 149 -3.01 7.59 27.40
C GLY A 149 -1.84 6.61 27.37
N THR A 150 -2.08 5.37 26.92
CA THR A 150 -1.04 4.33 26.79
C THR A 150 -0.48 3.86 28.14
N ARG A 151 -1.32 3.89 29.19
CA ARG A 151 -1.01 3.47 30.56
C ARG A 151 -2.18 2.75 31.20
N VAL A 152 -1.88 1.91 32.18
CA VAL A 152 -2.86 1.36 33.14
C VAL A 152 -2.77 2.14 34.44
N PHE A 153 -3.92 2.41 35.07
CA PHE A 153 -4.05 3.11 36.35
C PHE A 153 -4.81 2.24 37.36
N ALA A 154 -4.31 2.21 38.58
CA ALA A 154 -5.02 1.69 39.74
C ALA A 154 -5.80 2.80 40.47
N PRO A 155 -6.82 2.45 41.29
CA PRO A 155 -7.57 3.43 42.08
C PRO A 155 -6.75 4.19 43.11
N ASP A 156 -5.67 3.58 43.59
CA ASP A 156 -4.75 4.11 44.61
C ASP A 156 -3.65 5.01 44.04
N GLY A 157 -3.71 5.35 42.75
CA GLY A 157 -2.76 6.24 42.09
C GLY A 157 -1.57 5.53 41.43
N ARG A 158 -1.37 4.22 41.64
CA ARG A 158 -0.31 3.47 40.93
C ARG A 158 -0.58 3.45 39.43
N THR A 159 0.50 3.55 38.64
CA THR A 159 0.41 3.56 37.18
C THR A 159 1.56 2.78 36.53
N ALA A 160 1.31 2.22 35.35
CA ALA A 160 2.31 1.53 34.54
C ALA A 160 2.08 1.83 33.06
N THR A 161 3.16 2.05 32.31
CA THR A 161 3.10 2.16 30.85
C THR A 161 2.76 0.80 30.24
N PHE A 162 2.13 0.78 29.07
CA PHE A 162 1.91 -0.48 28.36
C PHE A 162 3.23 -1.20 28.06
N GLY A 163 4.27 -0.46 27.70
CA GLY A 163 5.61 -1.01 27.48
C GLY A 163 6.22 -1.68 28.70
N SER A 164 6.03 -1.12 29.91
CA SER A 164 6.51 -1.77 31.15
C SER A 164 5.76 -3.05 31.50
N LEU A 165 4.57 -3.26 30.93
CA LEU A 165 3.72 -4.43 31.14
C LEU A 165 3.84 -5.45 30.01
N SER A 166 4.45 -5.10 28.88
CA SER A 166 4.34 -5.85 27.62
C SER A 166 4.86 -7.29 27.75
N ARG A 167 6.04 -7.49 28.36
CA ARG A 167 6.63 -8.83 28.58
C ARG A 167 5.73 -9.72 29.43
N SER A 168 5.16 -9.18 30.51
CA SER A 168 4.25 -9.93 31.38
C SER A 168 2.91 -10.19 30.71
N ALA A 169 2.40 -9.21 29.96
CA ALA A 169 1.16 -9.33 29.21
C ALA A 169 1.26 -10.36 28.07
N ALA A 170 2.44 -10.51 27.45
CA ALA A 170 2.72 -11.51 26.43
C ALA A 170 2.38 -12.93 26.89
N ARG A 171 2.70 -13.25 28.15
CA ARG A 171 2.51 -14.58 28.76
C ARG A 171 1.08 -14.85 29.23
N ILE A 172 0.15 -13.92 29.05
CA ILE A 172 -1.24 -14.06 29.51
C ILE A 172 -2.06 -14.76 28.42
N THR A 173 -2.46 -15.99 28.71
CA THR A 173 -3.33 -16.81 27.84
C THR A 173 -4.81 -16.54 28.09
N ARG A 174 -5.19 -16.31 29.36
CA ARG A 174 -6.57 -16.02 29.78
C ARG A 174 -6.63 -14.66 30.49
N PRO A 175 -7.07 -13.59 29.81
CA PRO A 175 -7.26 -12.29 30.44
C PRO A 175 -8.34 -12.30 31.52
N ALA A 176 -8.17 -11.47 32.55
CA ALA A 176 -9.10 -11.32 33.68
C ALA A 176 -10.22 -10.30 33.43
N VAL A 177 -10.26 -9.68 32.24
CA VAL A 177 -11.28 -8.72 31.80
C VAL A 177 -11.70 -9.04 30.35
N PRO A 178 -12.89 -8.59 29.90
CA PRO A 178 -13.38 -8.90 28.56
C PRO A 178 -12.42 -8.47 27.44
N THR A 179 -12.29 -9.33 26.43
CA THR A 179 -11.55 -9.07 25.19
C THR A 179 -12.44 -8.49 24.10
N THR A 180 -13.70 -8.17 24.40
CA THR A 180 -14.64 -7.61 23.44
C THR A 180 -14.33 -6.14 23.11
N PRO A 181 -14.50 -5.73 21.84
CA PRO A 181 -14.40 -4.33 21.44
C PRO A 181 -15.43 -3.46 22.16
N LYS A 182 -15.09 -2.19 22.38
CA LYS A 182 -15.99 -1.21 23.00
C LYS A 182 -17.27 -0.99 22.16
N PRO A 183 -18.45 -0.78 22.76
CA PRO A 183 -19.62 -0.35 21.96
C PRO A 183 -19.38 1.05 21.38
N ALA A 184 -20.07 1.38 20.29
CA ALA A 184 -19.92 2.68 19.62
C ALA A 184 -20.19 3.88 20.54
N SER A 185 -21.09 3.72 21.52
CA SER A 185 -21.38 4.72 22.54
C SER A 185 -20.20 5.08 23.43
N GLN A 186 -19.14 4.26 23.47
CA GLN A 186 -17.93 4.51 24.24
C GLN A 186 -16.77 5.04 23.39
N HIS A 187 -16.96 5.22 22.08
CA HIS A 187 -15.89 5.67 21.19
C HIS A 187 -15.50 7.13 21.47
N ARG A 188 -14.19 7.36 21.61
CA ARG A 188 -13.58 8.68 21.85
C ARG A 188 -12.69 9.16 20.71
N VAL A 189 -12.18 8.23 19.91
CA VAL A 189 -11.27 8.45 18.77
C VAL A 189 -11.99 8.11 17.46
N ILE A 190 -12.62 6.92 17.36
CA ILE A 190 -13.37 6.52 16.16
C ILE A 190 -14.56 7.48 15.97
N GLY A 191 -14.76 7.93 14.73
CA GLY A 191 -15.84 8.86 14.38
C GLY A 191 -15.56 10.33 14.77
N ARG A 192 -14.39 10.63 15.35
CA ARG A 192 -13.94 12.00 15.59
C ARG A 192 -13.00 12.46 14.49
N PRO A 193 -13.15 13.70 13.96
CA PRO A 193 -12.19 14.26 13.02
C PRO A 193 -10.78 14.27 13.60
N THR A 194 -9.81 13.82 12.81
CA THR A 194 -8.39 13.84 13.17
C THR A 194 -7.54 14.12 11.94
N THR A 195 -6.36 14.70 12.12
CA THR A 195 -5.38 14.85 11.05
C THR A 195 -4.70 13.50 10.79
N ARG A 196 -4.14 13.31 9.58
CA ARG A 196 -3.46 12.05 9.29
C ARG A 196 -2.20 11.91 10.13
N ILE A 197 -1.94 10.70 10.63
CA ILE A 197 -0.74 10.39 11.43
C ILE A 197 0.56 10.59 10.65
N ASP A 198 0.49 10.55 9.32
CA ASP A 198 1.60 10.72 8.39
C ASP A 198 1.65 12.12 7.73
N ALA A 199 0.73 13.03 8.09
CA ALA A 199 0.59 14.32 7.42
C ALA A 199 1.88 15.16 7.50
N ARG A 200 2.49 15.23 8.69
CA ARG A 200 3.72 16.01 8.90
C ARG A 200 4.86 15.48 8.04
N ASP A 201 5.01 14.16 7.93
CA ASP A 201 6.06 13.55 7.12
C ASP A 201 5.86 13.83 5.63
N ILE A 202 4.62 13.84 5.15
CA ILE A 202 4.30 14.18 3.76
C ILE A 202 4.68 15.64 3.47
N VAL A 203 4.19 16.60 4.27
CA VAL A 203 4.38 18.04 3.98
C VAL A 203 5.79 18.55 4.26
N THR A 204 6.62 17.76 4.94
CA THR A 204 8.05 18.08 5.18
C THR A 204 9.00 17.29 4.29
N GLY A 205 8.49 16.44 3.38
CA GLY A 205 9.32 15.61 2.50
C GLY A 205 10.05 14.45 3.21
N LYS A 206 9.65 14.12 4.45
CA LYS A 206 10.21 12.98 5.20
C LYS A 206 9.59 11.65 4.79
N ALA A 207 8.34 11.64 4.35
CA ALA A 207 7.67 10.45 3.86
C ALA A 207 8.43 9.87 2.67
N LYS A 208 8.76 8.57 2.73
CA LYS A 208 9.52 7.89 1.68
C LYS A 208 8.60 7.11 0.75
N TYR A 209 8.80 7.29 -0.55
CA TYR A 209 8.23 6.52 -1.64
C TYR A 209 9.31 5.65 -2.27
N THR A 210 8.94 4.85 -3.28
CA THR A 210 9.88 3.88 -3.87
C THR A 210 11.08 4.56 -4.52
N GLY A 211 10.85 5.69 -5.20
CA GLY A 211 11.91 6.47 -5.84
C GLY A 211 12.95 7.03 -4.85
N ASP A 212 12.54 7.30 -3.62
CA ASP A 212 13.37 7.93 -2.58
C ASP A 212 14.31 6.92 -1.89
N LEU A 213 14.06 5.62 -2.05
CA LEU A 213 14.83 4.60 -1.34
C LEU A 213 16.31 4.58 -1.75
N ALA A 214 17.19 4.63 -0.76
CA ALA A 214 18.62 4.39 -0.95
C ALA A 214 18.93 2.90 -0.70
N VAL A 215 18.66 2.05 -1.69
CA VAL A 215 19.07 0.63 -1.64
C VAL A 215 20.51 0.51 -2.13
N ALA A 216 21.35 -0.15 -1.34
CA ALA A 216 22.78 -0.28 -1.62
C ALA A 216 23.03 -0.87 -3.02
N GLY A 217 23.82 -0.17 -3.83
CA GLY A 217 24.17 -0.58 -5.18
C GLY A 217 23.06 -0.45 -6.23
N ALA A 218 21.84 -0.04 -5.87
CA ALA A 218 20.75 0.13 -6.83
C ALA A 218 21.00 1.30 -7.77
N LYS A 219 21.05 1.01 -9.07
CA LYS A 219 21.34 2.01 -10.11
C LYS A 219 20.08 2.49 -10.82
N PRO A 220 19.91 3.81 -11.03
CA PRO A 220 18.85 4.35 -11.87
C PRO A 220 18.71 3.63 -13.21
N THR A 221 17.46 3.33 -13.56
CA THR A 221 17.13 2.49 -14.71
C THR A 221 15.88 3.00 -15.40
N VAL A 222 15.91 3.05 -16.73
CA VAL A 222 14.77 3.41 -17.59
C VAL A 222 14.69 2.44 -18.77
N VAL A 223 13.56 2.40 -19.48
CA VAL A 223 13.35 1.50 -20.61
C VAL A 223 12.97 2.29 -21.87
N ALA A 224 13.63 2.01 -22.99
CA ALA A 224 13.16 2.37 -24.32
C ALA A 224 12.06 1.39 -24.75
N ARG A 225 10.87 1.92 -25.06
CA ARG A 225 9.67 1.13 -25.36
C ARG A 225 9.28 1.25 -26.83
N PRO A 226 8.58 0.24 -27.40
CA PRO A 226 8.11 0.31 -28.78
C PRO A 226 7.10 1.45 -28.97
N PRO A 227 7.00 2.05 -30.17
CA PRO A 227 6.03 3.11 -30.45
C PRO A 227 4.57 2.63 -30.44
N THR A 228 4.32 1.33 -30.58
CA THR A 228 2.99 0.71 -30.60
C THR A 228 2.85 -0.32 -29.48
N LEU A 229 1.63 -0.46 -28.93
CA LEU A 229 1.32 -1.46 -27.90
C LEU A 229 1.67 -2.89 -28.35
N GLY A 230 2.47 -3.60 -27.57
CA GLY A 230 2.91 -4.96 -27.86
C GLY A 230 3.94 -5.08 -29.00
N GLY A 231 4.54 -3.96 -29.43
CA GLY A 231 5.62 -3.98 -30.41
C GLY A 231 6.87 -4.71 -29.89
N LYS A 232 7.69 -5.24 -30.80
CA LYS A 232 8.85 -6.08 -30.46
C LYS A 232 10.14 -5.47 -30.98
N VAL A 233 11.23 -5.63 -30.23
CA VAL A 233 12.58 -5.27 -30.70
C VAL A 233 12.95 -6.23 -31.84
N VAL A 234 13.27 -5.71 -33.02
CA VAL A 234 13.86 -6.50 -34.12
C VAL A 234 15.38 -6.51 -33.96
N SER A 235 15.98 -5.32 -33.89
CA SER A 235 17.41 -5.13 -33.68
C SER A 235 17.66 -3.91 -32.81
N VAL A 236 18.80 -3.89 -32.13
CA VAL A 236 19.27 -2.74 -31.34
C VAL A 236 20.76 -2.53 -31.57
N ASP A 237 21.13 -1.35 -32.04
CA ASP A 237 22.49 -0.83 -31.93
C ASP A 237 22.56 0.00 -30.64
N SER A 238 23.42 -0.47 -29.73
CA SER A 238 23.64 0.12 -28.40
C SER A 238 25.05 0.66 -28.20
N ALA A 239 25.87 0.72 -29.26
CA ALA A 239 27.28 1.10 -29.15
C ALA A 239 27.43 2.52 -28.58
N ALA A 240 26.69 3.48 -29.14
CA ALA A 240 26.70 4.87 -28.68
C ALA A 240 26.26 4.96 -27.20
N ALA A 241 25.13 4.33 -26.85
CA ALA A 241 24.62 4.33 -25.48
C ALA A 241 25.62 3.71 -24.48
N ARG A 242 26.27 2.60 -24.82
CA ARG A 242 27.26 1.94 -23.94
C ARG A 242 28.52 2.75 -23.74
N ALA A 243 28.89 3.59 -24.70
CA ALA A 243 30.06 4.45 -24.61
C ALA A 243 29.82 5.71 -23.75
N MET A 244 28.56 6.01 -23.39
CA MET A 244 28.24 7.21 -22.61
C MET A 244 28.71 7.08 -21.16
N PRO A 245 29.24 8.17 -20.56
CA PRO A 245 29.65 8.18 -19.16
C PRO A 245 28.54 7.74 -18.21
N GLY A 246 28.90 6.91 -17.24
CA GLY A 246 27.98 6.44 -16.20
C GLY A 246 26.98 5.38 -16.66
N VAL A 247 27.04 4.88 -17.89
CA VAL A 247 26.22 3.74 -18.33
C VAL A 247 26.85 2.44 -17.84
N HIS A 248 26.05 1.65 -17.13
CA HIS A 248 26.48 0.41 -16.50
C HIS A 248 26.02 -0.84 -17.26
N ALA A 249 24.84 -0.79 -17.84
CA ALA A 249 24.31 -1.89 -18.63
C ALA A 249 23.24 -1.41 -19.62
N VAL A 250 23.19 -2.07 -20.78
CA VAL A 250 22.07 -2.02 -21.70
C VAL A 250 21.57 -3.45 -21.87
N VAL A 251 20.31 -3.70 -21.48
CA VAL A 251 19.74 -5.06 -21.46
C VAL A 251 18.41 -5.11 -22.20
N ARG A 252 18.25 -6.12 -23.05
CA ARG A 252 16.99 -6.37 -23.76
C ARG A 252 16.02 -7.14 -22.86
N ILE A 253 14.79 -6.68 -22.81
CA ILE A 253 13.64 -7.33 -22.15
C ILE A 253 12.48 -7.42 -23.14
N ASP A 254 11.43 -8.17 -22.82
CA ASP A 254 10.32 -8.40 -23.76
C ASP A 254 9.60 -7.10 -24.12
N GLY A 255 9.47 -6.18 -23.16
CA GLY A 255 8.86 -4.86 -23.33
C GLY A 255 9.78 -3.76 -23.88
N GLY A 256 11.04 -4.06 -24.22
CA GLY A 256 11.95 -3.08 -24.80
C GLY A 256 13.43 -3.24 -24.43
N VAL A 257 14.15 -2.12 -24.36
CA VAL A 257 15.59 -2.10 -24.05
C VAL A 257 15.83 -1.21 -22.84
N ALA A 258 16.26 -1.82 -21.73
CA ALA A 258 16.55 -1.10 -20.50
C ALA A 258 17.99 -0.57 -20.50
N VAL A 259 18.15 0.63 -19.93
CA VAL A 259 19.43 1.27 -19.68
C VAL A 259 19.58 1.46 -18.18
N VAL A 260 20.65 0.92 -17.63
CA VAL A 260 21.07 1.08 -16.22
C VAL A 260 22.24 2.05 -16.20
N ALA A 261 22.14 3.12 -15.44
CA ALA A 261 23.17 4.16 -15.38
C ALA A 261 23.34 4.73 -13.97
N GLU A 262 24.35 5.58 -13.79
CA GLU A 262 24.71 6.17 -12.50
C GLU A 262 23.63 7.12 -11.96
N THR A 263 22.99 7.87 -12.87
CA THR A 263 21.92 8.83 -12.57
C THR A 263 20.75 8.60 -13.52
N PHE A 264 19.55 9.04 -13.15
CA PHE A 264 18.41 9.02 -14.08
C PHE A 264 18.68 9.88 -15.33
N HIS A 265 19.42 10.98 -15.19
CA HIS A 265 19.83 11.82 -16.31
C HIS A 265 20.66 11.02 -17.33
N HIS A 266 21.73 10.34 -16.89
CA HIS A 266 22.53 9.48 -17.77
C HIS A 266 21.69 8.33 -18.36
N ALA A 267 20.78 7.74 -17.57
CA ALA A 267 19.92 6.66 -18.05
C ALA A 267 19.00 7.12 -19.20
N PHE A 268 18.40 8.31 -19.09
CA PHE A 268 17.57 8.88 -20.15
C PHE A 268 18.37 9.26 -21.40
N GLN A 269 19.50 9.93 -21.25
CA GLN A 269 20.34 10.29 -22.41
C GLN A 269 20.82 9.05 -23.17
N ALA A 270 21.28 8.03 -22.44
CA ALA A 270 21.74 6.79 -23.07
C ALA A 270 20.58 5.95 -23.65
N ARG A 271 19.39 5.99 -23.06
CA ARG A 271 18.18 5.42 -23.67
C ARG A 271 17.88 6.07 -25.01
N ASP A 272 17.97 7.39 -25.09
CA ASP A 272 17.63 8.16 -26.29
C ASP A 272 18.71 8.01 -27.39
N ALA A 273 19.93 7.63 -27.02
CA ALA A 273 21.01 7.29 -27.95
C ALA A 273 20.89 5.87 -28.57
N LEU A 274 19.95 5.04 -28.11
CA LEU A 274 19.74 3.71 -28.67
C LEU A 274 19.13 3.80 -30.07
N LYS A 275 19.70 3.06 -31.02
CA LYS A 275 19.12 2.89 -32.37
C LYS A 275 18.37 1.57 -32.41
N ILE A 276 17.04 1.62 -32.30
CA ILE A 276 16.20 0.43 -32.18
C ILE A 276 15.28 0.31 -33.39
N LYS A 277 15.32 -0.85 -34.06
CA LYS A 277 14.33 -1.23 -35.06
C LYS A 277 13.19 -1.97 -34.37
N TRP A 278 11.97 -1.47 -34.50
CA TRP A 278 10.78 -2.06 -33.91
C TRP A 278 9.92 -2.75 -34.97
N ALA A 279 9.37 -3.92 -34.61
CA ALA A 279 8.22 -4.48 -35.30
C ALA A 279 6.94 -3.93 -34.64
N PRO A 280 5.92 -3.53 -35.43
CA PRO A 280 4.65 -3.07 -34.88
C PRO A 280 4.01 -4.18 -34.04
N GLY A 281 3.33 -3.76 -32.97
CA GLY A 281 2.56 -4.68 -32.15
C GLY A 281 1.23 -5.07 -32.80
N PRO A 282 0.54 -6.08 -32.24
CA PRO A 282 -0.70 -6.61 -32.82
C PRO A 282 -1.84 -5.58 -32.89
N LEU A 283 -1.74 -4.49 -32.13
CA LEU A 283 -2.75 -3.43 -32.07
C LEU A 283 -2.37 -2.17 -32.87
N ALA A 284 -1.29 -2.21 -33.66
CA ALA A 284 -0.76 -1.02 -34.33
C ALA A 284 -1.75 -0.33 -35.30
N ASN A 285 -2.65 -1.10 -35.91
CA ASN A 285 -3.63 -0.60 -36.89
C ASN A 285 -5.04 -0.42 -36.29
N LEU A 286 -5.18 -0.54 -34.96
CA LEU A 286 -6.47 -0.43 -34.30
C LEU A 286 -6.77 1.04 -33.95
N SER A 287 -7.90 1.56 -34.44
CA SER A 287 -8.35 2.93 -34.14
C SER A 287 -9.46 2.99 -33.09
N ASP A 288 -9.62 4.13 -32.44
CA ASP A 288 -10.70 4.38 -31.47
C ASP A 288 -12.09 4.14 -32.08
N THR A 289 -12.27 4.51 -33.36
CA THR A 289 -13.53 4.27 -34.08
C THR A 289 -13.81 2.76 -34.24
N GLN A 290 -12.78 1.96 -34.57
CA GLN A 290 -12.94 0.50 -34.64
C GLN A 290 -13.23 -0.11 -33.27
N ILE A 291 -12.57 0.37 -32.21
CA ILE A 291 -12.81 -0.11 -30.83
C ILE A 291 -14.25 0.18 -30.41
N ARG A 292 -14.72 1.42 -30.58
CA ARG A 292 -16.11 1.80 -30.26
C ARG A 292 -17.13 0.97 -31.03
N SER A 293 -16.91 0.81 -32.35
CA SER A 293 -17.79 0.01 -33.20
C SER A 293 -17.88 -1.45 -32.73
N ARG A 294 -16.73 -2.08 -32.43
CA ARG A 294 -16.66 -3.46 -31.93
C ARG A 294 -17.33 -3.61 -30.57
N LEU A 295 -17.08 -2.69 -29.64
CA LEU A 295 -17.71 -2.70 -28.32
C LEU A 295 -19.23 -2.59 -28.41
N ARG A 296 -19.75 -1.63 -29.19
CA ARG A 296 -21.18 -1.45 -29.41
C ARG A 296 -21.83 -2.69 -30.03
N ALA A 297 -21.17 -3.32 -31.00
CA ALA A 297 -21.64 -4.55 -31.63
C ALA A 297 -21.62 -5.76 -30.67
N ALA A 298 -20.65 -5.79 -29.74
CA ALA A 298 -20.49 -6.85 -28.76
C ALA A 298 -21.48 -6.77 -27.59
N VAL A 299 -22.12 -5.62 -27.33
CA VAL A 299 -23.13 -5.53 -26.26
C VAL A 299 -24.34 -6.38 -26.63
N PRO A 300 -24.75 -7.33 -25.77
CA PRO A 300 -25.96 -8.11 -25.98
C PRO A 300 -27.20 -7.22 -26.15
N LYS A 301 -28.20 -7.72 -26.89
CA LYS A 301 -29.52 -7.09 -26.90
C LYS A 301 -30.16 -7.25 -25.52
N LEU A 302 -30.88 -6.22 -25.07
CA LEU A 302 -31.69 -6.33 -23.87
C LEU A 302 -32.89 -7.24 -24.17
N GLY A 303 -33.32 -8.04 -23.18
CA GLY A 303 -34.46 -8.96 -23.34
C GLY A 303 -35.79 -8.24 -23.52
N THR A 304 -36.91 -8.97 -23.43
CA THR A 304 -38.25 -8.37 -23.49
C THR A 304 -38.57 -7.62 -22.18
N PRO A 305 -39.06 -6.36 -22.22
CA PRO A 305 -39.49 -5.66 -21.01
C PRO A 305 -40.81 -6.23 -20.45
N PRO A 306 -41.14 -5.94 -19.17
CA PRO A 306 -42.45 -6.29 -18.62
C PRO A 306 -43.59 -5.66 -19.42
N SER A 307 -44.64 -6.45 -19.69
CA SER A 307 -45.83 -5.96 -20.37
C SER A 307 -46.51 -4.83 -19.57
N GLY A 308 -47.10 -3.86 -20.27
CA GLY A 308 -47.78 -2.72 -19.64
C GLY A 308 -46.88 -1.70 -18.97
N SER A 309 -45.55 -1.77 -19.15
CA SER A 309 -44.60 -0.78 -18.64
C SER A 309 -44.10 0.16 -19.74
N ALA A 310 -43.87 1.43 -19.41
CA ALA A 310 -43.17 2.40 -20.24
C ALA A 310 -41.66 2.17 -20.16
N GLN A 311 -40.90 2.45 -21.22
CA GLN A 311 -39.46 2.19 -21.26
C GLN A 311 -38.67 3.48 -21.40
N THR A 312 -37.53 3.54 -20.73
CA THR A 312 -36.46 4.52 -20.99
C THR A 312 -35.19 3.74 -21.26
N GLU A 313 -34.70 3.83 -22.51
CA GLU A 313 -33.46 3.20 -22.95
C GLU A 313 -32.38 4.26 -23.20
N ALA A 314 -31.14 3.93 -22.86
CA ALA A 314 -29.99 4.77 -23.14
C ALA A 314 -28.74 3.92 -23.39
N GLU A 315 -27.86 4.44 -24.25
CA GLU A 315 -26.54 3.89 -24.47
C GLU A 315 -25.46 4.83 -23.95
N PHE A 316 -24.41 4.27 -23.36
CA PHE A 316 -23.30 5.03 -22.80
C PHE A 316 -21.97 4.45 -23.26
N GLU A 317 -21.05 5.33 -23.63
CA GLU A 317 -19.68 5.01 -24.02
C GLU A 317 -18.71 5.60 -23.01
N PHE A 318 -17.74 4.79 -22.58
CA PHE A 318 -16.61 5.25 -21.78
C PHE A 318 -15.31 4.96 -22.51
N ALA A 319 -14.48 5.98 -22.67
CA ALA A 319 -13.15 5.85 -23.24
C ALA A 319 -12.17 5.19 -22.26
N PHE A 320 -11.02 4.76 -22.78
CA PHE A 320 -9.88 4.45 -21.93
C PHE A 320 -9.50 5.65 -21.08
N VAL A 321 -9.14 5.39 -19.83
CA VAL A 321 -8.65 6.46 -18.96
C VAL A 321 -7.44 5.96 -18.18
N SER A 322 -6.36 6.70 -18.31
CA SER A 322 -5.17 6.51 -17.49
C SER A 322 -5.48 6.86 -16.04
N HIS A 323 -4.93 6.07 -15.13
CA HIS A 323 -4.97 6.32 -13.70
C HIS A 323 -4.14 7.55 -13.30
N ALA A 324 -3.08 7.82 -14.07
CA ALA A 324 -2.18 8.95 -13.92
C ALA A 324 -1.79 9.32 -12.47
N PRO A 325 -1.42 8.37 -11.58
CA PRO A 325 -0.96 8.71 -10.23
C PRO A 325 0.22 9.68 -10.30
N MET A 326 0.38 10.57 -9.30
CA MET A 326 1.46 11.58 -9.33
C MET A 326 2.83 10.92 -9.30
N GLU A 327 3.02 9.90 -8.45
CA GLU A 327 4.18 9.01 -8.51
C GLU A 327 4.00 8.02 -9.67
N VAL A 328 4.92 8.08 -10.63
CA VAL A 328 5.01 7.10 -11.73
C VAL A 328 5.40 5.71 -11.19
N LEU A 329 5.17 4.67 -11.99
CA LEU A 329 5.57 3.33 -11.61
C LEU A 329 7.07 3.24 -11.40
N THR A 330 7.44 2.86 -10.18
CA THR A 330 8.82 2.76 -9.74
C THR A 330 8.96 1.48 -8.95
N ALA A 331 10.06 0.76 -9.18
CA ALA A 331 10.42 -0.44 -8.44
C ALA A 331 11.94 -0.51 -8.27
N VAL A 332 12.38 -0.89 -7.08
CA VAL A 332 13.76 -1.31 -6.86
C VAL A 332 13.80 -2.82 -6.84
N ALA A 333 14.75 -3.44 -7.52
CA ALA A 333 14.94 -4.88 -7.49
C ALA A 333 16.43 -5.23 -7.34
N ASP A 334 16.73 -6.16 -6.43
CA ASP A 334 18.02 -6.83 -6.30
C ASP A 334 17.84 -8.33 -6.50
N VAL A 335 18.09 -8.81 -7.72
CA VAL A 335 17.98 -10.24 -8.06
C VAL A 335 19.37 -10.84 -8.16
N ARG A 336 19.61 -11.90 -7.38
CA ARG A 336 20.87 -12.65 -7.31
C ARG A 336 20.61 -14.14 -7.43
N ASP A 337 21.68 -14.92 -7.50
CA ASP A 337 21.59 -16.37 -7.49
C ASP A 337 20.94 -16.84 -6.18
N GLY A 338 19.76 -17.43 -6.30
CA GLY A 338 19.01 -17.99 -5.18
C GLY A 338 18.25 -17.01 -4.29
N ARG A 339 18.20 -15.69 -4.59
CA ARG A 339 17.32 -14.74 -3.87
C ARG A 339 16.90 -13.54 -4.72
N ALA A 340 15.78 -12.93 -4.36
CA ALA A 340 15.38 -11.62 -4.86
C ALA A 340 14.76 -10.75 -3.77
N GLU A 341 15.14 -9.48 -3.74
CA GLU A 341 14.47 -8.46 -2.94
C GLU A 341 13.90 -7.37 -3.86
N ILE A 342 12.63 -7.02 -3.67
CA ILE A 342 11.93 -6.05 -4.50
C ILE A 342 11.17 -5.07 -3.62
N TRP A 343 11.36 -3.78 -3.85
CA TRP A 343 10.66 -2.69 -3.15
C TRP A 343 9.79 -1.93 -4.12
N PHE A 344 8.49 -1.87 -3.84
CA PHE A 344 7.53 -1.07 -4.61
C PHE A 344 6.20 -0.95 -3.88
N SER A 345 5.37 0.00 -4.33
CA SER A 345 3.99 0.11 -3.87
C SER A 345 3.07 -0.83 -4.66
N SER A 346 2.35 -1.71 -3.96
CA SER A 346 1.49 -2.75 -4.54
C SER A 346 0.18 -2.90 -3.78
N GLN A 347 -0.94 -2.98 -4.51
CA GLN A 347 -2.24 -3.35 -3.96
C GLN A 347 -2.48 -4.88 -3.92
N THR A 348 -1.61 -5.66 -4.56
CA THR A 348 -1.69 -7.12 -4.74
C THR A 348 -0.31 -7.77 -4.52
N PRO A 349 0.37 -7.53 -3.38
CA PRO A 349 1.78 -7.88 -3.21
C PRO A 349 2.07 -9.39 -3.25
N GLN A 350 1.10 -10.22 -2.87
CA GLN A 350 1.24 -11.68 -2.89
C GLN A 350 1.27 -12.21 -4.34
N SER A 351 0.28 -11.83 -5.15
CA SER A 351 0.26 -12.14 -6.59
C SER A 351 1.50 -11.60 -7.28
N ALA A 352 1.94 -10.39 -6.93
CA ALA A 352 3.15 -9.83 -7.48
C ALA A 352 4.40 -10.65 -7.15
N ARG A 353 4.55 -11.12 -5.90
CA ARG A 353 5.66 -12.01 -5.52
C ARG A 353 5.65 -13.29 -6.36
N ASP A 354 4.49 -13.93 -6.50
CA ASP A 354 4.36 -15.21 -7.19
C ASP A 354 4.63 -15.08 -8.69
N ASP A 355 4.14 -14.01 -9.33
CA ASP A 355 4.41 -13.75 -10.74
C ASP A 355 5.86 -13.32 -11.00
N ILE A 356 6.45 -12.52 -10.10
CA ILE A 356 7.89 -12.22 -10.15
C ILE A 356 8.68 -13.52 -10.03
N ALA A 357 8.30 -14.42 -9.10
CA ALA A 357 8.94 -15.72 -8.89
C ALA A 357 8.95 -16.59 -10.15
N ALA A 358 7.79 -16.76 -10.76
CA ALA A 358 7.64 -17.46 -12.03
C ALA A 358 8.51 -16.81 -13.13
N THR A 359 8.48 -15.48 -13.22
CA THR A 359 9.17 -14.74 -14.27
C THR A 359 10.70 -14.81 -14.16
N ILE A 360 11.26 -14.74 -12.95
CA ILE A 360 12.71 -14.83 -12.75
C ILE A 360 13.20 -16.25 -12.48
N GLY A 361 12.31 -17.24 -12.41
CA GLY A 361 12.64 -18.65 -12.20
C GLY A 361 13.22 -18.93 -10.81
N LEU A 362 12.69 -18.29 -9.77
CA LEU A 362 13.01 -18.58 -8.37
C LEU A 362 11.75 -19.03 -7.64
N PRO A 363 11.84 -19.89 -6.62
CA PRO A 363 10.69 -20.20 -5.77
C PRO A 363 10.28 -18.96 -4.96
N ALA A 364 8.98 -18.78 -4.73
CA ALA A 364 8.43 -17.62 -4.00
C ALA A 364 9.03 -17.45 -2.59
N SER A 365 9.46 -18.54 -1.93
CA SER A 365 10.13 -18.51 -0.63
C SER A 365 11.52 -17.85 -0.64
N LYS A 366 12.11 -17.65 -1.82
CA LYS A 366 13.38 -16.93 -2.02
C LYS A 366 13.19 -15.48 -2.43
N ILE A 367 11.95 -15.00 -2.44
CA ILE A 367 11.59 -13.66 -2.87
C ILE A 367 10.97 -12.89 -1.74
N ARG A 368 11.57 -11.74 -1.43
CA ARG A 368 11.02 -10.78 -0.49
C ARG A 368 10.50 -9.56 -1.24
N VAL A 369 9.23 -9.26 -1.04
CA VAL A 369 8.59 -8.06 -1.58
C VAL A 369 8.27 -7.12 -0.44
N HIS A 370 8.90 -5.95 -0.48
CA HIS A 370 8.69 -4.86 0.46
C HIS A 370 7.63 -3.90 -0.07
N VAL A 371 6.50 -3.82 0.63
CA VAL A 371 5.38 -2.97 0.25
C VAL A 371 5.61 -1.56 0.77
N LEU A 372 5.71 -0.60 -0.16
CA LEU A 372 5.88 0.81 0.20
C LEU A 372 4.62 1.64 -0.02
N ARG A 373 4.61 2.81 0.62
CA ARG A 373 3.68 3.88 0.30
C ARG A 373 3.75 4.22 -1.19
N GLY A 374 2.60 4.46 -1.80
CA GLY A 374 2.48 4.97 -3.17
C GLY A 374 1.98 6.40 -3.22
N GLY A 375 2.51 7.20 -4.15
CA GLY A 375 2.04 8.56 -4.44
C GLY A 375 0.80 8.55 -5.34
N GLY A 376 -0.23 7.82 -4.92
CA GLY A 376 -1.44 7.54 -5.69
C GLY A 376 -1.44 6.14 -6.30
N SER A 377 -2.64 5.70 -6.69
CA SER A 377 -2.83 4.49 -7.49
C SER A 377 -4.06 4.58 -8.38
N PHE A 378 -5.22 4.88 -7.79
CA PHE A 378 -6.52 4.88 -8.48
C PHE A 378 -6.88 3.53 -9.13
N GLY A 379 -6.20 2.44 -8.76
CA GLY A 379 -6.32 1.11 -9.38
C GLY A 379 -5.08 0.68 -10.17
N ARG A 380 -4.17 1.61 -10.51
CA ARG A 380 -2.96 1.30 -11.31
C ARG A 380 -2.07 0.24 -10.66
N ARG A 381 -1.94 0.29 -9.33
CA ARG A 381 -1.07 -0.58 -8.52
C ARG A 381 -1.73 -1.90 -8.12
N LEU A 382 -2.92 -2.22 -8.64
CA LEU A 382 -3.43 -3.60 -8.71
C LEU A 382 -2.58 -4.48 -9.64
N ASN A 383 -1.82 -3.83 -10.52
CA ASN A 383 -0.87 -4.45 -11.43
C ASN A 383 0.55 -4.03 -11.04
N TYR A 384 1.52 -4.86 -11.39
CA TYR A 384 2.90 -4.80 -10.91
C TYR A 384 3.92 -5.00 -12.03
N ASP A 385 3.55 -4.56 -13.23
CA ASP A 385 4.33 -4.76 -14.46
C ASP A 385 5.75 -4.19 -14.33
N ALA A 386 5.90 -3.00 -13.72
CA ALA A 386 7.20 -2.38 -13.47
C ALA A 386 8.08 -3.18 -12.48
N ALA A 387 7.49 -3.87 -11.51
CA ALA A 387 8.24 -4.69 -10.56
C ALA A 387 8.78 -5.97 -11.23
N ILE A 388 7.99 -6.58 -12.10
CA ILE A 388 8.43 -7.70 -12.94
C ILE A 388 9.57 -7.26 -13.87
N GLU A 389 9.43 -6.12 -14.55
CA GLU A 389 10.50 -5.57 -15.39
C GLU A 389 11.77 -5.30 -14.59
N ALA A 390 11.67 -4.65 -13.43
CA ALA A 390 12.82 -4.36 -12.58
C ALA A 390 13.55 -5.64 -12.17
N ALA A 391 12.81 -6.70 -11.80
CA ALA A 391 13.40 -7.99 -11.44
C ALA A 391 14.12 -8.64 -12.63
N LEU A 392 13.51 -8.64 -13.83
CA LEU A 392 14.14 -9.15 -15.05
C LEU A 392 15.41 -8.36 -15.43
N ILE A 393 15.34 -7.03 -15.35
CA ILE A 393 16.47 -6.15 -15.65
C ILE A 393 17.59 -6.41 -14.65
N SER A 394 17.29 -6.46 -13.34
CA SER A 394 18.27 -6.74 -12.29
C SER A 394 19.00 -8.06 -12.53
N LYS A 395 18.24 -9.12 -12.84
CA LYS A 395 18.79 -10.45 -13.16
C LYS A 395 19.74 -10.39 -14.36
N LYS A 396 19.30 -9.78 -15.48
CA LYS A 396 20.10 -9.68 -16.71
C LYS A 396 21.32 -8.76 -16.57
N ALA A 397 21.19 -7.66 -15.84
CA ALA A 397 22.25 -6.70 -15.59
C ALA A 397 23.21 -7.16 -14.47
N ARG A 398 22.84 -8.20 -13.72
CA ARG A 398 23.58 -8.77 -12.58
C ARG A 398 23.88 -7.73 -11.49
N ARG A 399 22.92 -6.82 -11.24
CA ARG A 399 23.05 -5.74 -10.25
C ARG A 399 21.68 -5.24 -9.78
N PRO A 400 21.61 -4.56 -8.63
CA PRO A 400 20.38 -3.97 -8.19
C PRO A 400 20.03 -2.77 -9.08
N VAL A 401 18.75 -2.60 -9.37
CA VAL A 401 18.24 -1.54 -10.24
C VAL A 401 17.11 -0.78 -9.56
N LYS A 402 17.06 0.53 -9.80
CA LYS A 402 15.92 1.39 -9.47
C LYS A 402 15.26 1.80 -10.77
N LEU A 403 14.28 1.02 -11.20
CA LEU A 403 13.48 1.29 -12.39
C LEU A 403 12.47 2.39 -12.11
N MET A 404 12.42 3.39 -12.97
CA MET A 404 11.35 4.38 -13.03
C MET A 404 10.79 4.43 -14.45
N TRP A 405 9.47 4.29 -14.58
CA TRP A 405 8.79 4.57 -15.83
C TRP A 405 8.71 6.09 -16.04
N SER A 406 8.89 6.56 -17.27
CA SER A 406 8.58 7.96 -17.56
C SER A 406 7.07 8.19 -17.53
N ARG A 407 6.63 9.43 -17.32
CA ARG A 407 5.20 9.78 -17.43
C ARG A 407 4.63 9.41 -18.81
N ALA A 408 5.41 9.60 -19.87
CA ALA A 408 5.00 9.22 -21.22
C ALA A 408 4.81 7.70 -21.34
N ASP A 409 5.69 6.90 -20.73
CA ASP A 409 5.54 5.44 -20.73
C ASP A 409 4.31 4.99 -19.93
N ASP A 410 4.04 5.59 -18.77
CA ASP A 410 2.87 5.25 -17.96
C ASP A 410 1.55 5.60 -18.68
N VAL A 411 1.52 6.68 -19.46
CA VAL A 411 0.34 7.03 -20.28
C VAL A 411 0.25 6.18 -21.55
N ARG A 412 1.35 5.85 -22.22
CA ARG A 412 1.31 5.12 -23.50
C ARG A 412 1.21 3.61 -23.33
N HIS A 413 1.89 3.05 -22.34
CA HIS A 413 2.03 1.60 -22.14
C HIS A 413 1.41 1.12 -20.83
N GLY A 414 1.03 2.04 -19.93
CA GLY A 414 0.41 1.68 -18.67
C GLY A 414 -0.99 1.10 -18.87
N ARG A 415 -1.40 0.26 -17.94
CA ARG A 415 -2.78 -0.24 -17.89
C ARG A 415 -3.74 0.91 -17.60
N MET A 416 -4.84 0.92 -18.32
CA MET A 416 -5.90 1.92 -18.24
C MET A 416 -7.18 1.28 -17.71
N ARG A 417 -8.10 2.10 -17.21
CA ARG A 417 -9.50 1.65 -17.15
C ARG A 417 -9.94 1.35 -18.57
N PRO A 418 -10.49 0.15 -18.86
CA PRO A 418 -10.82 -0.23 -20.21
C PRO A 418 -11.97 0.60 -20.76
N ALA A 419 -11.97 0.80 -22.08
CA ALA A 419 -13.14 1.34 -22.76
C ALA A 419 -14.33 0.37 -22.61
N SER A 420 -15.54 0.92 -22.55
CA SER A 420 -16.75 0.12 -22.45
C SER A 420 -17.93 0.77 -23.17
N HIS A 421 -18.84 -0.09 -23.63
CA HIS A 421 -20.15 0.31 -24.13
C HIS A 421 -21.23 -0.31 -23.26
N HIS A 422 -22.28 0.44 -22.97
CA HIS A 422 -23.38 0.01 -22.13
C HIS A 422 -24.72 0.26 -22.84
N ARG A 423 -25.64 -0.70 -22.71
CA ARG A 423 -27.06 -0.55 -23.03
C ARG A 423 -27.85 -0.70 -21.75
N ILE A 424 -28.67 0.29 -21.43
CA ILE A 424 -29.47 0.31 -20.21
C ILE A 424 -30.93 0.51 -20.59
N ARG A 425 -31.83 -0.23 -19.95
CA ARG A 425 -33.27 0.03 -19.95
C ARG A 425 -33.80 0.09 -18.53
N ALA A 426 -34.53 1.14 -18.22
CA ALA A 426 -35.42 1.20 -17.07
C ALA A 426 -36.87 1.07 -17.57
N SER A 427 -37.61 0.13 -16.99
CA SER A 427 -39.04 -0.07 -17.23
C SER A 427 -39.82 0.58 -16.09
N HIS A 428 -40.82 1.39 -16.42
CA HIS A 428 -41.57 2.19 -15.46
C HIS A 428 -43.07 1.91 -15.54
N ALA A 429 -43.73 1.82 -14.39
CA ALA A 429 -45.18 1.77 -14.27
C ALA A 429 -45.60 2.51 -13.00
N GLN A 430 -46.71 3.26 -13.06
CA GLN A 430 -47.28 3.99 -11.91
C GLN A 430 -46.23 4.86 -11.18
N GLY A 431 -45.37 5.56 -11.93
CA GLY A 431 -44.33 6.43 -11.38
C GLY A 431 -43.15 5.72 -10.71
N ARG A 432 -43.03 4.38 -10.82
CA ARG A 432 -41.96 3.58 -10.24
C ARG A 432 -41.17 2.83 -11.30
N VAL A 433 -39.89 2.56 -11.03
CA VAL A 433 -39.08 1.61 -11.81
C VAL A 433 -39.51 0.20 -11.41
N VAL A 434 -40.02 -0.58 -12.37
CA VAL A 434 -40.48 -1.96 -12.16
C VAL A 434 -39.52 -3.02 -12.69
N ALA A 435 -38.62 -2.64 -13.61
CA ALA A 435 -37.50 -3.49 -14.03
C ALA A 435 -36.31 -2.64 -14.48
N PHE A 436 -35.11 -3.20 -14.37
CA PHE A 436 -33.87 -2.62 -14.86
C PHE A 436 -33.07 -3.69 -15.59
N ALA A 437 -32.67 -3.41 -16.83
CA ALA A 437 -31.83 -4.27 -17.63
C ALA A 437 -30.56 -3.53 -18.04
N HIS A 438 -29.40 -4.17 -17.88
CA HIS A 438 -28.11 -3.61 -18.25
C HIS A 438 -27.27 -4.68 -18.95
N ALA A 439 -26.80 -4.34 -20.14
CA ALA A 439 -25.83 -5.14 -20.88
C ALA A 439 -24.60 -4.28 -21.18
N THR A 440 -23.41 -4.89 -21.15
CA THR A 440 -22.16 -4.18 -21.40
C THR A 440 -21.15 -5.05 -22.11
N ALA A 441 -20.25 -4.40 -22.86
CA ALA A 441 -19.02 -4.98 -23.37
C ALA A 441 -17.85 -4.07 -22.97
N SER A 442 -16.70 -4.67 -22.66
CA SER A 442 -15.45 -3.99 -22.32
C SER A 442 -14.27 -4.81 -22.85
N VAL A 443 -13.11 -4.16 -23.03
CA VAL A 443 -11.90 -4.72 -23.64
C VAL A 443 -10.77 -4.94 -22.67
#